data_AF-A0A0C2XMI9-F1
#
_entry.id   AF-A0A0C2XMI9-F1
#
_cell.length_a   1.000
_cell.length_b   1.000
_cell.length_c   1.000
_cell.angle_alpha   90.00
_cell.angle_beta   90.00
_cell.angle_gamma   90.00
#
_symmetry.space_group_name_H-M   'P 1'
#
loop_
_entity.id
_entity.type
_entity.pdbx_description
1 polymer ?
#
loop_
_entity_poly.entity_id
_entity_poly.type
_entity_poly.pdbx_seq_one_letter_code
_entity_poly.pdbx_strand_id
1 'polypeptide(L)'
;MQVLFALLSLVCLSNSVYASMLPIAAKGGGASGGGGRGGGGSSGRGGSGAGRGGSGGTGSSAVSYGGVNTGGRTANYFGGGGGSAFALSEASVFSGRQMGGGVRADVPGTRAYGSGYPYSVGNIRSGGVAGQPFPFGFWPIYWNGHGHSEEYGNNATVASQRPGGEQVIVQLIANLTTSTWNTTEINGVNETYWMIGDRESVTTLLSILIDPHATATNGCDVQNSTIQLFQPPSNSTSFENVIQWYRSNSFALAFQGYNNSYAFSPLNETSDLGWNESTPLPDELQYSQFLQCINSTISAALPILDAEGGSTLSPATTAVIVLCSVFGALVCCCCCVPCARKIKQSRREARERRKYEEKLPTATMSMIGTPSIVISSSLPAKNGSHKAPISAWRTHGACKSDGSDSSRLSYASITPRPESAILKSGRESFYSSRTLVSERAGSPEPGVSGVLYYK
;
A
#
# COMPACT_ATOMS: atom_id res chain seq x y z
N MET A 1 -23.41 39.40 -16.60
CA MET A 1 -23.27 39.06 -18.04
C MET A 1 -21.82 38.83 -18.46
N GLN A 2 -20.89 39.77 -18.27
CA GLN A 2 -19.47 39.59 -18.65
C GLN A 2 -18.73 38.48 -17.88
N VAL A 3 -19.00 38.30 -16.58
CA VAL A 3 -18.40 37.21 -15.77
C VAL A 3 -18.91 35.83 -16.20
N LEU A 4 -20.17 35.74 -16.65
CA LEU A 4 -20.77 34.51 -17.16
C LEU A 4 -20.14 34.10 -18.51
N PHE A 5 -19.85 35.07 -19.37
CA PHE A 5 -19.12 34.85 -20.63
C PHE A 5 -17.67 34.41 -20.38
N ALA A 6 -16.97 34.99 -19.40
CA ALA A 6 -15.61 34.57 -19.05
C ALA A 6 -15.54 33.12 -18.54
N LEU A 7 -16.51 32.67 -17.73
CA LEU A 7 -16.59 31.29 -17.22
C LEU A 7 -16.94 30.28 -18.33
N LEU A 8 -17.84 30.63 -19.26
CA LEU A 8 -18.14 29.80 -20.42
C LEU A 8 -16.96 29.69 -21.40
N SER A 9 -16.13 30.72 -21.49
CA SER A 9 -14.94 30.74 -22.35
C SER A 9 -13.84 29.79 -21.84
N LEU A 10 -13.66 29.70 -20.51
CA LEU A 10 -12.70 28.78 -19.89
C LEU A 10 -13.08 27.29 -20.05
N VAL A 11 -14.38 26.97 -20.09
CA VAL A 11 -14.86 25.59 -20.25
C VAL A 11 -14.76 25.10 -21.71
N CYS A 12 -14.78 26.01 -22.69
CA CYS A 12 -14.60 25.65 -24.10
C CYS A 12 -13.12 25.48 -24.48
N LEU A 13 -12.20 26.24 -23.89
CA LEU A 13 -10.76 26.13 -24.19
C LEU A 13 -10.10 24.88 -23.60
N SER A 14 -10.63 24.34 -22.50
CA SER A 14 -10.10 23.15 -21.84
C SER A 14 -10.42 21.84 -22.58
N ASN A 15 -11.43 21.84 -23.48
CA ASN A 15 -11.81 20.65 -24.25
C ASN A 15 -11.12 20.51 -25.62
N SER A 16 -10.39 21.54 -26.08
CA SER A 16 -9.77 21.55 -27.42
C SER A 16 -8.31 21.06 -27.45
N VAL A 17 -7.70 20.73 -26.31
CA VAL A 17 -6.29 20.32 -26.22
C VAL A 17 -6.10 18.81 -26.03
N TYR A 18 -7.17 18.04 -25.79
CA TYR A 18 -7.07 16.59 -25.51
C TYR A 18 -7.17 15.66 -26.73
N ALA A 19 -7.22 16.19 -27.96
CA ALA A 19 -7.41 15.40 -29.17
C ALA A 19 -6.17 15.33 -30.08
N SER A 20 -4.99 15.06 -29.51
CA SER A 20 -3.82 14.58 -30.27
C SER A 20 -2.69 14.15 -29.35
N MET A 21 -2.56 12.86 -29.05
CA MET A 21 -1.30 12.12 -28.88
C MET A 21 -1.55 10.64 -28.48
N LEU A 22 -0.97 9.72 -29.25
CA LEU A 22 -0.80 8.28 -28.97
C LEU A 22 0.58 8.05 -28.27
N PRO A 23 0.88 6.86 -27.72
CA PRO A 23 1.26 6.71 -26.31
C PRO A 23 2.77 6.65 -26.06
N ILE A 24 3.22 7.29 -24.97
CA ILE A 24 4.44 6.95 -24.23
C ILE A 24 4.16 7.10 -22.73
N ALA A 25 4.44 6.02 -21.99
CA ALA A 25 4.71 5.85 -20.56
C ALA A 25 4.27 6.90 -19.49
N ALA A 26 3.64 6.33 -18.46
CA ALA A 26 3.68 6.68 -17.03
C ALA A 26 2.84 7.84 -16.48
N LYS A 27 2.21 7.52 -15.34
CA LYS A 27 1.80 8.38 -14.21
C LYS A 27 0.32 8.82 -14.14
N GLY A 28 -0.41 8.09 -13.29
CA GLY A 28 -1.30 8.65 -12.27
C GLY A 28 -2.71 9.07 -12.68
N GLY A 29 -3.70 8.67 -11.86
CA GLY A 29 -4.95 9.43 -11.71
C GLY A 29 -6.24 8.65 -11.99
N GLY A 30 -6.83 8.16 -10.91
CA GLY A 30 -8.26 8.18 -10.57
C GLY A 30 -9.36 8.24 -11.64
N ALA A 31 -10.35 7.36 -11.40
CA ALA A 31 -11.79 7.64 -11.32
C ALA A 31 -12.72 7.21 -12.47
N SER A 32 -13.64 6.32 -12.06
CA SER A 32 -15.08 6.28 -12.37
C SER A 32 -15.59 5.57 -13.63
N GLY A 33 -16.59 4.71 -13.44
CA GLY A 33 -17.44 4.21 -14.53
C GLY A 33 -18.54 3.22 -14.10
N GLY A 34 -19.78 3.72 -13.96
CA GLY A 34 -21.06 2.98 -14.12
C GLY A 34 -21.66 2.38 -12.84
N GLY A 35 -22.96 2.44 -12.53
CA GLY A 35 -24.14 2.93 -13.25
C GLY A 35 -25.36 2.01 -12.99
N GLY A 36 -26.46 2.58 -12.47
CA GLY A 36 -27.83 2.01 -12.48
C GLY A 36 -28.30 1.35 -11.16
N ARG A 37 -29.59 1.24 -10.78
CA ARG A 37 -30.91 1.79 -11.19
C ARG A 37 -31.96 1.10 -10.26
N GLY A 38 -33.01 1.81 -9.81
CA GLY A 38 -34.26 1.27 -9.18
C GLY A 38 -34.13 0.95 -7.68
N GLY A 39 -35.04 1.32 -6.76
CA GLY A 39 -36.51 1.28 -6.71
C GLY A 39 -36.85 0.53 -5.40
N GLY A 40 -37.32 1.17 -4.32
CA GLY A 40 -38.74 1.25 -3.94
C GLY A 40 -39.15 0.18 -2.90
N GLY A 41 -39.70 0.58 -1.74
CA GLY A 41 -40.66 -0.24 -0.98
C GLY A 41 -40.26 -0.82 0.40
N SER A 42 -40.78 -0.19 1.46
CA SER A 42 -41.46 -0.73 2.66
C SER A 42 -40.93 -1.94 3.48
N SER A 43 -40.83 -1.68 4.79
CA SER A 43 -41.22 -2.51 5.96
C SER A 43 -40.67 -3.93 6.14
N GLY A 44 -40.04 -4.20 7.29
CA GLY A 44 -39.88 -5.57 7.79
C GLY A 44 -38.91 -5.70 8.97
N ARG A 45 -39.38 -6.33 10.05
CA ARG A 45 -38.65 -6.70 11.27
C ARG A 45 -37.59 -7.78 11.03
N GLY A 46 -36.53 -7.75 11.84
CA GLY A 46 -35.82 -8.92 12.38
C GLY A 46 -34.78 -9.59 11.47
N GLY A 47 -33.59 -9.87 12.01
CA GLY A 47 -32.63 -10.79 11.39
C GLY A 47 -31.17 -10.48 11.69
N SER A 48 -30.60 -11.22 12.63
CA SER A 48 -29.16 -11.40 12.85
C SER A 48 -28.46 -11.95 11.58
N GLY A 49 -27.44 -11.24 11.08
CA GLY A 49 -26.60 -11.70 9.97
C GLY A 49 -25.31 -10.86 9.85
N ALA A 50 -24.19 -11.55 9.69
CA ALA A 50 -22.82 -11.00 9.70
C ALA A 50 -22.65 -9.83 8.71
N GLY A 51 -22.19 -8.69 9.24
CA GLY A 51 -22.12 -7.41 8.54
C GLY A 51 -21.00 -7.37 7.49
N ARG A 52 -21.40 -7.07 6.25
CA ARG A 52 -20.50 -6.59 5.19
C ARG A 52 -19.95 -5.22 5.62
N GLY A 53 -18.63 -5.12 5.80
CA GLY A 53 -17.93 -3.90 6.16
C GLY A 53 -17.98 -2.84 5.06
N GLY A 54 -19.08 -2.09 4.99
CA GLY A 54 -19.21 -0.90 4.15
C GLY A 54 -18.97 0.35 4.99
N SER A 55 -17.73 0.85 5.06
CA SER A 55 -17.45 2.20 5.57
C SER A 55 -17.34 3.24 4.45
N GLY A 56 -17.57 2.84 3.19
CA GLY A 56 -17.69 3.76 2.05
C GLY A 56 -19.02 4.53 2.07
N GLY A 57 -19.18 5.47 3.01
CA GLY A 57 -20.25 6.48 2.97
C GLY A 57 -21.21 6.54 4.15
N THR A 58 -21.08 5.71 5.18
CA THR A 58 -21.99 5.70 6.35
C THR A 58 -21.53 6.60 7.50
N GLY A 59 -20.32 7.16 7.44
CA GLY A 59 -19.76 8.00 8.52
C GLY A 59 -19.29 7.21 9.76
N SER A 60 -19.38 5.88 9.74
CA SER A 60 -18.88 5.00 10.80
C SER A 60 -17.43 4.56 10.52
N SER A 61 -16.56 4.67 11.51
CA SER A 61 -15.16 4.22 11.42
C SER A 61 -15.10 2.72 11.07
N ALA A 62 -14.19 2.36 10.19
CA ALA A 62 -13.84 0.96 9.91
C ALA A 62 -13.22 0.27 11.12
N VAL A 63 -12.54 1.05 11.96
CA VAL A 63 -11.75 0.54 13.07
C VAL A 63 -12.08 1.27 14.37
N SER A 64 -12.14 0.53 15.47
CA SER A 64 -12.32 1.04 16.82
C SER A 64 -11.02 1.54 17.44
N TYR A 65 -11.11 2.63 18.20
CA TYR A 65 -10.01 3.24 18.95
C TYR A 65 -10.34 3.17 20.44
N GLY A 66 -9.80 2.17 21.15
CA GLY A 66 -10.07 1.98 22.58
C GLY A 66 -9.52 3.14 23.40
N GLY A 67 -10.36 4.08 23.84
CA GLY A 67 -9.96 5.18 24.73
C GLY A 67 -8.94 6.18 24.14
N VAL A 68 -8.60 6.07 22.86
CA VAL A 68 -7.70 7.00 22.16
C VAL A 68 -8.52 8.08 21.46
N ASN A 69 -8.26 9.35 21.80
CA ASN A 69 -8.88 10.47 21.11
C ASN A 69 -8.21 10.70 19.75
N THR A 70 -8.93 10.43 18.67
CA THR A 70 -8.46 10.62 17.29
C THR A 70 -8.75 12.02 16.73
N GLY A 71 -9.24 12.96 17.55
CA GLY A 71 -9.64 14.28 17.09
C GLY A 71 -10.84 14.26 16.13
N GLY A 72 -11.72 13.26 16.25
CA GLY A 72 -12.87 13.07 15.35
C GLY A 72 -12.51 12.44 14.00
N ARG A 73 -11.26 12.01 13.82
CA ARG A 73 -10.82 11.27 12.63
C ARG A 73 -11.26 9.82 12.72
N THR A 74 -11.51 9.22 11.56
CA THR A 74 -11.87 7.82 11.45
C THR A 74 -10.85 7.11 10.59
N ALA A 75 -10.63 5.82 10.87
CA ALA A 75 -9.87 4.98 9.96
C ALA A 75 -10.85 4.36 8.97
N ASN A 76 -10.52 4.35 7.67
CA ASN A 76 -11.38 3.79 6.64
C ASN A 76 -10.61 2.85 5.72
N TYR A 77 -11.29 1.79 5.28
CA TYR A 77 -10.82 0.95 4.19
C TYR A 77 -10.88 1.74 2.88
N PHE A 78 -9.90 1.55 2.00
CA PHE A 78 -9.78 2.29 0.73
C PHE A 78 -9.66 3.82 0.90
N GLY A 79 -9.52 4.30 2.14
CA GLY A 79 -9.30 5.71 2.46
C GLY A 79 -7.94 6.19 1.98
N GLY A 80 -7.90 7.45 1.54
CA GLY A 80 -6.67 8.10 1.07
C GLY A 80 -5.70 8.42 2.21
N GLY A 81 -6.17 8.50 3.46
CA GLY A 81 -5.39 8.97 4.59
C GLY A 81 -5.19 10.48 4.59
N GLY A 82 -4.08 10.92 5.18
CA GLY A 82 -3.61 12.30 5.15
C GLY A 82 -4.00 13.14 6.36
N GLY A 83 -4.25 14.43 6.12
CA GLY A 83 -4.43 15.44 7.16
C GLY A 83 -3.13 15.88 7.81
N SER A 84 -3.21 16.78 8.79
CA SER A 84 -2.06 17.14 9.63
C SER A 84 -1.82 16.09 10.70
N ALA A 85 -0.57 15.77 11.03
CA ALA A 85 -0.29 15.00 12.23
C ALA A 85 -0.72 15.78 13.49
N PHE A 86 -1.13 15.07 14.55
CA PHE A 86 -1.51 15.65 15.84
C PHE A 86 -0.89 14.86 17.00
N ALA A 87 -0.67 15.53 18.13
CA ALA A 87 -0.18 14.88 19.33
C ALA A 87 -1.31 14.12 20.05
N LEU A 88 -1.02 12.90 20.47
CA LEU A 88 -1.92 12.12 21.30
C LEU A 88 -2.11 12.78 22.67
N SER A 89 -3.37 12.79 23.14
CA SER A 89 -3.73 13.34 24.45
C SER A 89 -3.16 12.52 25.62
N GLU A 90 -3.15 13.11 26.82
CA GLU A 90 -2.73 12.46 28.07
C GLU A 90 -3.48 11.17 28.41
N ALA A 91 -4.70 10.98 27.90
CA ALA A 91 -5.47 9.76 28.08
C ALA A 91 -4.89 8.55 27.31
N SER A 92 -4.01 8.78 26.32
CA SER A 92 -3.38 7.70 25.55
C SER A 92 -2.15 7.13 26.27
N VAL A 93 -1.93 5.82 26.16
CA VAL A 93 -0.68 5.18 26.63
C VAL A 93 0.58 5.76 25.97
N PHE A 94 0.41 6.43 24.84
CA PHE A 94 1.45 7.05 24.04
C PHE A 94 1.30 8.58 23.98
N SER A 95 0.83 9.19 25.07
CA SER A 95 0.69 10.64 25.21
C SER A 95 1.87 11.42 24.62
N GLY A 96 1.57 12.48 23.88
CA GLY A 96 2.55 13.36 23.23
C GLY A 96 3.12 12.83 21.90
N ARG A 97 2.97 11.54 21.57
CA ARG A 97 3.40 11.02 20.26
C ARG A 97 2.50 11.55 19.14
N GLN A 98 3.10 11.74 17.97
CA GLN A 98 2.38 12.21 16.78
C GLN A 98 1.57 11.08 16.14
N MET A 99 0.34 11.35 15.71
CA MET A 99 -0.55 10.44 15.01
C MET A 99 -1.14 11.10 13.76
N GLY A 100 -1.36 10.32 12.70
CA GLY A 100 -1.96 10.78 11.44
C GLY A 100 -0.96 11.40 10.45
N GLY A 101 -1.47 11.87 9.31
CA GLY A 101 -0.67 12.50 8.25
C GLY A 101 -0.05 11.55 7.21
N GLY A 102 -0.08 10.23 7.44
CA GLY A 102 0.29 9.25 6.44
C GLY A 102 -0.77 9.10 5.35
N VAL A 103 -0.34 8.94 4.10
CA VAL A 103 -1.23 8.72 2.95
C VAL A 103 -1.14 7.29 2.43
N ARG A 104 -2.17 6.82 1.73
CA ARG A 104 -2.25 5.46 1.16
C ARG A 104 -0.98 5.04 0.41
N ALA A 105 -0.38 5.96 -0.34
CA ALA A 105 0.81 5.70 -1.15
C ALA A 105 2.02 5.22 -0.31
N ASP A 106 2.05 5.57 0.98
CA ASP A 106 3.13 5.23 1.90
C ASP A 106 2.82 3.99 2.76
N VAL A 107 1.64 3.37 2.57
CA VAL A 107 1.24 2.19 3.34
C VAL A 107 2.16 1.00 3.10
N PRO A 108 2.57 0.67 1.86
CA PRO A 108 3.58 -0.36 1.65
C PRO A 108 4.93 0.10 2.22
N GLY A 109 5.43 -0.62 3.21
CA GLY A 109 6.77 -0.41 3.76
C GLY A 109 7.84 -1.16 2.96
N THR A 110 8.89 -1.61 3.64
CA THR A 110 9.86 -2.56 3.09
C THR A 110 9.83 -3.87 3.90
N ARG A 111 10.81 -4.74 3.66
CA ARG A 111 11.03 -5.98 4.44
C ARG A 111 11.72 -5.74 5.78
N ALA A 112 12.27 -4.54 5.96
CA ALA A 112 12.92 -4.18 7.20
C ALA A 112 11.90 -3.62 8.20
N TYR A 113 12.04 -4.04 9.45
CA TYR A 113 11.23 -3.52 10.53
C TYR A 113 11.69 -2.12 10.92
N GLY A 114 10.75 -1.19 11.15
CA GLY A 114 11.02 0.24 11.25
C GLY A 114 10.90 1.02 9.93
N SER A 115 10.54 0.36 8.82
CA SER A 115 10.29 0.98 7.52
C SER A 115 8.86 1.51 7.33
N GLY A 116 8.62 2.25 6.24
CA GLY A 116 7.27 2.71 5.87
C GLY A 116 6.76 3.89 6.70
N TYR A 117 7.66 4.72 7.22
CA TYR A 117 7.32 6.00 7.86
C TYR A 117 7.42 7.13 6.83
N PRO A 118 6.33 7.86 6.54
CA PRO A 118 6.29 8.86 5.47
C PRO A 118 7.04 10.16 5.81
N TYR A 119 7.27 10.41 7.10
CA TYR A 119 8.04 11.55 7.57
C TYR A 119 9.12 11.09 8.54
N SER A 120 10.33 11.59 8.35
CA SER A 120 11.47 11.24 9.19
C SER A 120 11.36 11.94 10.54
N VAL A 121 11.12 11.18 11.60
CA VAL A 121 11.24 11.69 12.98
C VAL A 121 12.61 11.25 13.51
N GLY A 122 13.63 12.07 13.26
CA GLY A 122 14.98 11.82 13.73
C GLY A 122 15.73 10.69 12.99
N ASN A 123 16.81 10.21 13.60
CA ASN A 123 17.70 9.20 13.03
C ASN A 123 17.05 7.80 13.16
N ILE A 124 15.98 7.56 12.37
CA ILE A 124 15.25 6.28 12.28
C ILE A 124 16.20 5.10 11.97
N ARG A 125 17.36 5.40 11.40
CA ARG A 125 18.36 4.45 10.92
C ARG A 125 19.05 3.61 12.00
N SER A 126 18.75 3.77 13.29
CA SER A 126 19.41 2.99 14.34
C SER A 126 18.50 2.38 15.41
N GLY A 127 17.23 2.78 15.53
CA GLY A 127 16.43 2.49 16.74
C GLY A 127 15.19 1.60 16.59
N GLY A 128 14.94 1.02 15.41
CA GLY A 128 13.71 0.25 15.17
C GLY A 128 12.44 1.11 15.30
N VAL A 129 11.40 0.55 15.94
CA VAL A 129 10.08 1.21 16.05
C VAL A 129 9.86 1.99 17.36
N ALA A 130 10.79 1.94 18.32
CA ALA A 130 10.64 2.62 19.59
C ALA A 130 10.58 4.15 19.40
N GLY A 131 9.63 4.81 20.08
CA GLY A 131 9.50 6.28 20.07
C GLY A 131 9.02 6.91 18.74
N GLN A 132 8.87 6.13 17.66
CA GLN A 132 8.34 6.55 16.36
C GLN A 132 6.91 7.14 16.37
N PRO A 133 6.49 7.93 15.39
CA PRO A 133 5.10 8.40 15.31
C PRO A 133 4.11 7.29 14.87
N PHE A 134 2.81 7.60 14.80
CA PHE A 134 1.76 6.72 14.26
C PHE A 134 1.10 7.35 13.03
N PRO A 135 1.80 7.46 11.90
CA PRO A 135 1.35 8.22 10.72
C PRO A 135 0.00 7.75 10.19
N PHE A 136 -0.32 6.48 10.40
CA PHE A 136 -1.56 5.87 9.93
C PHE A 136 -2.60 5.64 11.03
N GLY A 137 -2.31 6.00 12.28
CA GLY A 137 -3.20 5.81 13.41
C GLY A 137 -3.18 4.42 14.03
N PHE A 138 -2.14 3.62 13.81
CA PHE A 138 -2.02 2.27 14.35
C PHE A 138 -0.64 2.06 14.95
N TRP A 139 -0.56 1.20 15.95
CA TRP A 139 0.69 0.92 16.65
C TRP A 139 1.43 -0.25 16.00
N PRO A 140 2.76 -0.21 15.94
CA PRO A 140 3.58 -1.33 15.48
C PRO A 140 3.21 -2.68 16.10
N ILE A 141 3.48 -3.75 15.34
CA ILE A 141 3.32 -5.13 15.79
C ILE A 141 4.33 -5.40 16.91
N TYR A 142 3.87 -5.94 18.03
CA TYR A 142 4.76 -6.37 19.10
C TYR A 142 5.29 -7.74 18.71
N TRP A 143 6.61 -7.90 18.72
CA TRP A 143 7.26 -9.15 18.35
C TRP A 143 8.26 -9.56 19.41
N ASN A 144 7.81 -9.70 20.65
CA ASN A 144 8.64 -10.12 21.79
C ASN A 144 9.95 -9.31 21.93
N GLY A 145 9.88 -7.99 21.71
CA GLY A 145 11.03 -7.08 21.82
C GLY A 145 11.93 -7.01 20.59
N HIS A 146 11.72 -7.84 19.57
CA HIS A 146 12.45 -7.69 18.31
C HIS A 146 12.21 -6.31 17.69
N GLY A 147 13.29 -5.70 17.20
CA GLY A 147 13.25 -4.39 16.55
C GLY A 147 12.80 -3.24 17.46
N HIS A 148 13.05 -3.34 18.76
CA HIS A 148 12.64 -2.37 19.78
C HIS A 148 11.11 -2.22 19.89
N SER A 149 10.39 -3.35 19.82
CA SER A 149 8.94 -3.38 19.85
C SER A 149 8.31 -3.49 21.25
N GLU A 150 9.12 -3.49 22.31
CA GLU A 150 8.70 -3.75 23.70
C GLU A 150 7.59 -2.82 24.18
N GLU A 151 7.61 -1.56 23.76
CA GLU A 151 6.61 -0.56 24.16
C GLU A 151 5.19 -0.86 23.62
N TYR A 152 5.05 -1.76 22.65
CA TYR A 152 3.79 -2.05 21.95
C TYR A 152 3.10 -3.33 22.39
N GLY A 153 3.64 -4.05 23.36
CA GLY A 153 3.06 -5.29 23.86
C GLY A 153 3.43 -5.60 25.30
N ASN A 154 3.02 -6.79 25.76
CA ASN A 154 3.20 -7.25 27.15
C ASN A 154 2.64 -6.30 28.24
N ASN A 155 1.73 -5.40 27.86
CA ASN A 155 1.11 -4.42 28.75
C ASN A 155 -0.39 -4.37 28.47
N ALA A 156 -1.21 -4.57 29.52
CA ALA A 156 -2.67 -4.63 29.39
C ALA A 156 -3.30 -3.29 28.95
N THR A 157 -2.73 -2.16 29.36
CA THR A 157 -3.19 -0.82 28.96
C THR A 157 -2.89 -0.55 27.49
N VAL A 158 -1.73 -1.02 27.02
CA VAL A 158 -1.40 -1.01 25.59
C VAL A 158 -2.43 -1.91 24.89
N ALA A 159 -2.58 -3.18 25.27
CA ALA A 159 -3.55 -4.08 24.63
C ALA A 159 -4.98 -3.51 24.55
N SER A 160 -5.48 -2.81 25.59
CA SER A 160 -6.83 -2.23 25.63
C SER A 160 -7.01 -0.98 24.78
N GLN A 161 -5.94 -0.21 24.52
CA GLN A 161 -6.00 0.99 23.68
C GLN A 161 -5.55 0.74 22.23
N ARG A 162 -5.17 -0.49 21.88
CA ARG A 162 -4.70 -0.83 20.53
C ARG A 162 -5.80 -0.59 19.49
N PRO A 163 -5.57 0.25 18.47
CA PRO A 163 -6.52 0.46 17.39
C PRO A 163 -6.83 -0.86 16.67
N GLY A 164 -8.12 -1.18 16.52
CA GLY A 164 -8.61 -2.42 15.89
C GLY A 164 -8.53 -3.67 16.75
N GLY A 165 -8.19 -3.51 18.03
CA GLY A 165 -8.18 -4.58 19.02
C GLY A 165 -6.86 -5.34 19.08
N GLU A 166 -6.93 -6.54 19.65
CA GLU A 166 -5.77 -7.39 19.90
C GLU A 166 -5.04 -7.82 18.62
N GLN A 167 -3.78 -8.21 18.77
CA GLN A 167 -2.95 -8.70 17.67
C GLN A 167 -3.33 -10.12 17.31
N VAL A 168 -3.58 -10.35 16.03
CA VAL A 168 -3.99 -11.64 15.50
C VAL A 168 -3.15 -12.01 14.30
N ILE A 169 -3.19 -13.30 13.97
CA ILE A 169 -2.54 -13.91 12.83
C ILE A 169 -3.55 -14.79 12.09
N VAL A 170 -3.45 -14.83 10.75
CA VAL A 170 -4.24 -15.74 9.92
C VAL A 170 -3.41 -16.23 8.74
N GLN A 171 -3.68 -17.46 8.33
CA GLN A 171 -3.07 -18.09 7.17
C GLN A 171 -3.81 -17.67 5.89
N LEU A 172 -3.07 -17.43 4.82
CA LEU A 172 -3.61 -17.15 3.48
C LEU A 172 -3.15 -18.24 2.52
N ILE A 173 -4.09 -19.05 2.07
CA ILE A 173 -3.87 -20.16 1.13
C ILE A 173 -4.70 -19.88 -0.12
N ALA A 174 -4.08 -19.97 -1.30
CA ALA A 174 -4.79 -19.84 -2.57
C ALA A 174 -5.86 -20.94 -2.70
N ASN A 175 -7.04 -20.58 -3.20
CA ASN A 175 -8.04 -21.58 -3.55
C ASN A 175 -7.66 -22.28 -4.86
N LEU A 176 -7.13 -23.50 -4.77
CA LEU A 176 -6.70 -24.26 -5.96
C LEU A 176 -7.86 -24.88 -6.75
N THR A 177 -9.08 -24.92 -6.19
CA THR A 177 -10.23 -25.56 -6.84
C THR A 177 -10.80 -24.74 -7.99
N THR A 178 -10.60 -23.43 -7.96
CA THR A 178 -11.10 -22.46 -8.94
C THR A 178 -10.10 -22.20 -10.08
N SER A 179 -8.91 -22.81 -10.04
CA SER A 179 -7.81 -22.63 -11.00
C SER A 179 -7.32 -21.18 -11.18
N THR A 180 -7.68 -20.27 -10.26
CA THR A 180 -7.33 -18.84 -10.36
C THR A 180 -5.83 -18.60 -10.27
N TRP A 181 -5.12 -19.41 -9.49
CA TRP A 181 -3.69 -19.23 -9.19
C TRP A 181 -2.88 -20.47 -9.53
N ASN A 182 -1.73 -20.25 -10.16
CA ASN A 182 -0.70 -21.27 -10.34
C ASN A 182 0.36 -21.08 -9.26
N THR A 183 0.09 -21.58 -8.06
CA THR A 183 1.05 -21.53 -6.95
C THR A 183 2.11 -22.60 -7.15
N THR A 184 3.38 -22.22 -7.16
CA THR A 184 4.51 -23.15 -7.20
C THR A 184 5.10 -23.34 -5.82
N GLU A 185 5.73 -24.51 -5.61
CA GLU A 185 6.55 -24.72 -4.43
C GLU A 185 7.80 -23.82 -4.51
N ILE A 186 8.09 -23.07 -3.45
CA ILE A 186 9.23 -22.16 -3.35
C ILE A 186 10.11 -22.66 -2.22
N ASN A 187 11.36 -23.03 -2.53
CA ASN A 187 12.31 -23.62 -1.56
C ASN A 187 11.78 -24.86 -0.82
N GLY A 188 10.98 -25.70 -1.47
CA GLY A 188 10.41 -26.90 -0.83
C GLY A 188 9.20 -26.62 0.07
N VAL A 189 8.58 -25.45 -0.05
CA VAL A 189 7.43 -25.02 0.75
C VAL A 189 6.32 -24.51 -0.17
N ASN A 190 5.09 -24.93 0.11
CA ASN A 190 3.91 -24.40 -0.59
C ASN A 190 3.80 -22.89 -0.38
N GLU A 191 3.36 -22.18 -1.41
CA GLU A 191 3.12 -20.75 -1.36
C GLU A 191 1.95 -20.42 -0.42
N THR A 192 2.27 -20.23 0.86
CA THR A 192 1.31 -19.95 1.93
C THR A 192 1.80 -18.79 2.77
N TYR A 193 0.95 -17.77 2.90
CA TYR A 193 1.31 -16.55 3.62
C TYR A 193 0.66 -16.49 4.99
N TRP A 194 1.24 -15.67 5.85
CA TRP A 194 0.68 -15.32 7.15
C TRP A 194 0.48 -13.81 7.23
N MET A 195 -0.73 -13.41 7.57
CA MET A 195 -1.12 -12.02 7.72
C MET A 195 -1.26 -11.69 9.21
N ILE A 196 -0.58 -10.65 9.66
CA ILE A 196 -0.44 -10.29 11.08
C ILE A 196 -0.82 -8.82 11.26
N GLY A 197 -1.64 -8.51 12.25
CA GLY A 197 -2.10 -7.14 12.51
C GLY A 197 -3.11 -7.08 13.65
N ASP A 198 -3.83 -5.97 13.75
CA ASP A 198 -5.00 -5.85 14.63
C ASP A 198 -6.19 -6.67 14.10
N ARG A 199 -7.04 -7.15 15.02
CA ARG A 199 -8.16 -8.04 14.73
C ARG A 199 -9.11 -7.50 13.67
N GLU A 200 -9.51 -6.23 13.75
CA GLU A 200 -10.48 -5.65 12.81
C GLU A 200 -9.90 -5.48 11.39
N SER A 201 -8.61 -5.09 11.27
CA SER A 201 -7.92 -5.02 9.98
C SER A 201 -7.76 -6.40 9.35
N VAL A 202 -7.29 -7.40 10.12
CA VAL A 202 -7.09 -8.77 9.63
C VAL A 202 -8.42 -9.42 9.22
N THR A 203 -9.46 -9.27 10.04
CA THR A 203 -10.80 -9.83 9.76
C THR A 203 -11.36 -9.27 8.46
N THR A 204 -11.26 -7.96 8.27
CA THR A 204 -11.83 -7.33 7.09
C THR A 204 -11.02 -7.62 5.83
N LEU A 205 -9.69 -7.57 5.89
CA LEU A 205 -8.84 -7.94 4.76
C LEU A 205 -9.05 -9.40 4.36
N LEU A 206 -9.20 -10.32 5.32
CA LEU A 206 -9.54 -11.71 5.02
C LEU A 206 -10.87 -11.82 4.27
N SER A 207 -11.90 -11.06 4.68
CA SER A 207 -13.19 -11.07 3.98
C SER A 207 -13.11 -10.55 2.54
N ILE A 208 -12.23 -9.56 2.27
CA ILE A 208 -11.99 -9.03 0.92
C ILE A 208 -11.20 -10.03 0.08
N LEU A 209 -10.17 -10.65 0.66
CA LEU A 209 -9.31 -11.62 -0.01
C LEU A 209 -10.06 -12.91 -0.38
N ILE A 210 -11.02 -13.35 0.46
CA ILE A 210 -11.85 -14.54 0.20
C ILE A 210 -12.76 -14.33 -1.01
N ASP A 211 -13.29 -13.12 -1.22
CA ASP A 211 -14.31 -12.88 -2.23
C ASP A 211 -13.71 -12.93 -3.66
N PRO A 212 -13.97 -13.99 -4.46
CA PRO A 212 -13.48 -14.07 -5.84
C PRO A 212 -14.17 -13.06 -6.75
N HIS A 213 -15.27 -12.46 -6.27
CA HIS A 213 -16.11 -11.50 -6.94
C HIS A 213 -16.14 -10.15 -6.22
N ALA A 214 -15.19 -9.85 -5.31
CA ALA A 214 -14.93 -8.48 -4.88
C ALA A 214 -14.33 -7.75 -6.09
N THR A 215 -15.27 -7.34 -6.95
CA THR A 215 -15.19 -7.38 -8.41
C THR A 215 -14.05 -6.54 -8.97
N ALA A 216 -13.19 -7.18 -9.75
CA ALA A 216 -12.24 -6.59 -10.72
C ALA A 216 -10.96 -5.89 -10.21
N THR A 217 -10.70 -5.71 -8.91
CA THR A 217 -9.43 -5.07 -8.48
C THR A 217 -8.72 -5.60 -7.23
N ASN A 218 -9.43 -6.20 -6.25
CA ASN A 218 -8.82 -6.47 -4.92
C ASN A 218 -9.20 -7.81 -4.26
N GLY A 219 -9.94 -8.71 -4.93
CA GLY A 219 -10.21 -10.06 -4.42
C GLY A 219 -9.12 -11.05 -4.86
N CYS A 220 -8.71 -11.97 -3.98
CA CYS A 220 -7.63 -12.92 -4.27
C CYS A 220 -8.03 -14.40 -4.17
N ASP A 221 -9.32 -14.71 -4.04
CA ASP A 221 -9.82 -16.09 -3.96
C ASP A 221 -9.02 -16.94 -2.95
N VAL A 222 -8.86 -16.38 -1.75
CA VAL A 222 -8.17 -17.03 -0.63
C VAL A 222 -9.14 -17.97 0.08
N GLN A 223 -8.64 -19.13 0.52
CA GLN A 223 -9.42 -20.04 1.35
C GLN A 223 -9.75 -19.41 2.70
N ASN A 224 -10.99 -19.58 3.14
CA ASN A 224 -11.39 -19.13 4.47
C ASN A 224 -10.56 -19.84 5.55
N SER A 225 -9.96 -19.05 6.45
CA SER A 225 -8.98 -19.52 7.44
C SER A 225 -9.30 -18.95 8.82
N THR A 226 -8.91 -19.69 9.87
CA THR A 226 -9.21 -19.30 11.25
C THR A 226 -8.24 -18.22 11.73
N ILE A 227 -8.79 -17.11 12.23
CA ILE A 227 -8.02 -16.04 12.87
C ILE A 227 -7.66 -16.47 14.30
N GLN A 228 -6.36 -16.41 14.63
CA GLN A 228 -5.82 -16.80 15.93
C GLN A 228 -5.15 -15.60 16.61
N LEU A 229 -5.04 -15.65 17.95
CA LEU A 229 -4.25 -14.65 18.67
C LEU A 229 -2.78 -14.77 18.26
N PHE A 230 -2.14 -13.63 18.01
CA PHE A 230 -0.72 -13.60 17.72
C PHE A 230 0.07 -13.55 19.03
N GLN A 231 0.86 -14.60 19.29
CA GLN A 231 1.74 -14.72 20.45
C GLN A 231 3.16 -15.00 19.96
N PRO A 232 4.06 -13.99 19.93
CA PRO A 232 5.45 -14.19 19.56
C PRO A 232 6.25 -14.81 20.72
N PRO A 233 7.16 -15.77 20.48
CA PRO A 233 7.43 -16.43 19.20
C PRO A 233 6.28 -17.38 18.81
N SER A 234 5.90 -17.36 17.53
CA SER A 234 4.84 -18.23 17.03
C SER A 234 5.43 -19.44 16.29
N ASN A 235 4.81 -20.61 16.43
CA ASN A 235 5.25 -21.81 15.70
C ASN A 235 5.01 -21.70 14.18
N SER A 236 4.15 -20.78 13.76
CA SER A 236 3.72 -20.61 12.37
C SER A 236 4.63 -19.66 11.57
N THR A 237 5.25 -18.69 12.23
CA THR A 237 6.10 -17.69 11.60
C THR A 237 7.07 -17.03 12.58
N SER A 238 8.29 -16.82 12.12
CA SER A 238 9.35 -16.09 12.81
C SER A 238 9.49 -14.66 12.27
N PHE A 239 10.20 -13.80 12.99
CA PHE A 239 10.36 -12.38 12.64
C PHE A 239 11.07 -12.20 11.29
N GLU A 240 12.07 -13.02 11.02
CA GLU A 240 12.84 -13.09 9.78
C GLU A 240 12.02 -13.56 8.57
N ASN A 241 10.84 -14.17 8.79
CA ASN A 241 9.97 -14.61 7.70
C ASN A 241 9.11 -13.48 7.12
N VAL A 242 9.14 -12.26 7.68
CA VAL A 242 8.32 -11.16 7.19
C VAL A 242 8.85 -10.66 5.85
N ILE A 243 8.01 -10.77 4.81
CA ILE A 243 8.33 -10.38 3.43
C ILE A 243 7.82 -8.99 3.09
N GLN A 244 6.95 -8.40 3.91
CA GLN A 244 6.47 -7.04 3.70
C GLN A 244 5.85 -6.48 4.99
N TRP A 245 6.34 -5.32 5.42
CA TRP A 245 5.68 -4.52 6.45
C TRP A 245 4.74 -3.51 5.79
N TYR A 246 3.66 -3.19 6.48
CA TYR A 246 2.68 -2.20 6.05
C TYR A 246 2.38 -1.24 7.18
N ARG A 247 1.92 -0.04 6.81
CA ARG A 247 1.33 0.93 7.74
C ARG A 247 2.29 1.23 8.90
N SER A 248 3.55 1.51 8.58
CA SER A 248 4.62 1.74 9.56
C SER A 248 4.75 0.61 10.59
N ASN A 249 4.88 -0.63 10.08
CA ASN A 249 5.07 -1.86 10.86
C ASN A 249 3.90 -2.27 11.79
N SER A 250 2.73 -1.66 11.65
CA SER A 250 1.53 -2.04 12.39
C SER A 250 0.71 -3.15 11.72
N PHE A 251 1.18 -3.64 10.56
CA PHE A 251 0.62 -4.76 9.82
C PHE A 251 1.73 -5.45 9.02
N ALA A 252 1.66 -6.77 8.85
CA ALA A 252 2.72 -7.56 8.21
C ALA A 252 2.19 -8.72 7.37
N LEU A 253 2.98 -9.09 6.36
CA LEU A 253 2.83 -10.30 5.58
C LEU A 253 4.12 -11.13 5.68
N ALA A 254 4.01 -12.39 6.05
CA ALA A 254 5.13 -13.30 6.24
C ALA A 254 5.01 -14.57 5.37
N PHE A 255 6.15 -15.15 5.02
CA PHE A 255 6.26 -16.40 4.26
C PHE A 255 7.35 -17.28 4.88
N GLN A 256 7.01 -18.50 5.28
CA GLN A 256 7.90 -19.38 6.04
C GLN A 256 9.16 -19.80 5.25
N GLY A 257 9.06 -19.88 3.92
CA GLY A 257 10.20 -20.21 3.04
C GLY A 257 11.17 -19.06 2.78
N TYR A 258 10.95 -17.89 3.39
CA TYR A 258 11.84 -16.73 3.30
C TYR A 258 12.52 -16.47 4.65
N ASN A 259 13.81 -16.18 4.63
CA ASN A 259 14.59 -15.88 5.84
C ASN A 259 15.42 -14.61 5.59
N ASN A 260 15.02 -13.52 6.24
CA ASN A 260 15.74 -12.25 6.18
C ASN A 260 16.89 -12.21 7.19
N SER A 261 18.12 -12.38 6.71
CA SER A 261 19.33 -12.29 7.53
C SER A 261 19.56 -10.91 8.15
N TYR A 262 18.88 -9.87 7.65
CA TYR A 262 18.94 -8.50 8.15
C TYR A 262 17.77 -8.14 9.07
N ALA A 263 16.86 -9.08 9.37
CA ALA A 263 15.78 -8.83 10.31
C ALA A 263 16.33 -8.55 11.71
N PHE A 264 17.41 -9.22 12.10
CA PHE A 264 18.13 -8.92 13.32
C PHE A 264 19.23 -7.93 12.99
N SER A 265 19.07 -6.67 13.41
CA SER A 265 20.22 -5.78 13.39
C SER A 265 21.36 -6.38 14.19
N PRO A 266 22.62 -6.23 13.73
CA PRO A 266 23.75 -6.55 14.58
C PRO A 266 23.60 -5.75 15.87
N LEU A 267 23.60 -6.45 16.99
CA LEU A 267 23.58 -5.88 18.36
C LEU A 267 24.78 -4.96 18.63
N ASN A 268 25.73 -4.86 17.69
CA ASN A 268 26.85 -3.96 17.74
C ASN A 268 26.56 -2.74 16.85
N GLU A 269 26.32 -1.61 17.50
CA GLU A 269 26.05 -0.27 16.95
C GLU A 269 27.14 0.29 16.00
N THR A 270 28.15 -0.51 15.64
CA THR A 270 29.33 -0.10 14.86
C THR A 270 29.24 -0.40 13.37
N SER A 271 28.28 -1.21 12.93
CA SER A 271 28.06 -1.46 11.50
C SER A 271 26.99 -0.52 10.96
N ASP A 272 27.37 0.33 10.00
CA ASP A 272 26.50 1.16 9.14
C ASP A 272 25.52 0.35 8.26
N LEU A 273 25.27 -0.93 8.60
CA LEU A 273 24.21 -1.74 8.00
C LEU A 273 22.88 -1.12 8.43
N GLY A 274 22.42 -0.16 7.62
CA GLY A 274 21.16 0.51 7.86
C GLY A 274 20.04 -0.53 7.85
N TRP A 275 19.04 -0.32 8.71
CA TRP A 275 17.74 -1.02 8.71
C TRP A 275 16.96 -0.86 7.39
N ASN A 276 17.61 -0.51 6.29
CA ASN A 276 17.05 -0.48 4.94
C ASN A 276 17.54 -1.68 4.11
N GLU A 277 18.49 -2.47 4.62
CA GLU A 277 18.93 -3.70 3.97
C GLU A 277 17.98 -4.85 4.31
N SER A 278 17.75 -5.74 3.33
CA SER A 278 16.94 -6.94 3.49
C SER A 278 17.41 -7.98 2.48
N THR A 279 17.41 -9.25 2.88
CA THR A 279 17.72 -10.36 1.96
C THR A 279 16.80 -10.27 0.75
N PRO A 280 17.27 -10.33 -0.51
CA PRO A 280 16.40 -10.31 -1.68
C PRO A 280 15.31 -11.40 -1.62
N LEU A 281 14.12 -11.11 -2.15
CA LEU A 281 13.08 -12.14 -2.26
C LEU A 281 13.54 -13.12 -3.35
N PRO A 282 13.27 -14.43 -3.21
CA PRO A 282 13.42 -15.37 -4.32
C PRO A 282 12.63 -14.87 -5.53
N ASP A 283 13.16 -15.06 -6.73
CA ASP A 283 12.53 -14.58 -7.97
C ASP A 283 11.12 -15.19 -8.12
N GLU A 284 10.96 -16.48 -7.79
CA GLU A 284 9.68 -17.19 -7.82
C GLU A 284 8.62 -16.49 -6.96
N LEU A 285 9.03 -15.94 -5.82
CA LEU A 285 8.18 -15.21 -4.91
C LEU A 285 7.90 -13.80 -5.43
N GLN A 286 8.92 -13.10 -5.92
CA GLN A 286 8.82 -11.74 -6.44
C GLN A 286 7.85 -11.64 -7.64
N TYR A 287 7.83 -12.66 -8.50
CA TYR A 287 6.96 -12.71 -9.69
C TYR A 287 5.66 -13.48 -9.47
N SER A 288 5.37 -13.94 -8.24
CA SER A 288 4.11 -14.59 -7.94
C SER A 288 2.92 -13.63 -8.13
N GLN A 289 1.98 -14.03 -8.98
CA GLN A 289 0.73 -13.31 -9.19
C GLN A 289 -0.17 -13.35 -7.95
N PHE A 290 -0.11 -14.43 -7.18
CA PHE A 290 -0.88 -14.56 -5.94
C PHE A 290 -0.37 -13.59 -4.88
N LEU A 291 0.96 -13.48 -4.71
CA LEU A 291 1.56 -12.46 -3.83
C LEU A 291 1.22 -11.04 -4.28
N GLN A 292 1.30 -10.76 -5.59
CA GLN A 292 0.96 -9.45 -6.14
C GLN A 292 -0.50 -9.08 -5.85
N CYS A 293 -1.42 -10.03 -5.97
CA CYS A 293 -2.81 -9.84 -5.60
C CYS A 293 -2.96 -9.46 -4.12
N ILE A 294 -2.35 -10.25 -3.23
CA ILE A 294 -2.41 -10.00 -1.77
C ILE A 294 -1.83 -8.62 -1.45
N ASN A 295 -0.64 -8.31 -1.95
CA ASN A 295 0.03 -7.03 -1.69
C ASN A 295 -0.78 -5.85 -2.22
N SER A 296 -1.34 -5.95 -3.43
CA SER A 296 -2.21 -4.93 -4.02
C SER A 296 -3.45 -4.70 -3.14
N THR A 297 -4.08 -5.79 -2.72
CA THR A 297 -5.28 -5.75 -1.88
C THR A 297 -5.02 -5.12 -0.52
N ILE A 298 -3.96 -5.53 0.17
CA ILE A 298 -3.56 -4.92 1.46
C ILE A 298 -3.26 -3.44 1.26
N SER A 299 -2.49 -3.09 0.23
CA SER A 299 -2.11 -1.69 -0.04
C SER A 299 -3.32 -0.81 -0.33
N ALA A 300 -4.32 -1.33 -1.05
CA ALA A 300 -5.55 -0.61 -1.37
C ALA A 300 -6.51 -0.53 -0.18
N ALA A 301 -6.74 -1.65 0.52
CA ALA A 301 -7.86 -1.80 1.43
C ALA A 301 -7.51 -1.65 2.92
N LEU A 302 -6.25 -1.86 3.34
CA LEU A 302 -5.86 -1.82 4.75
C LEU A 302 -6.27 -0.49 5.38
N PRO A 303 -7.00 -0.45 6.51
CA PRO A 303 -7.54 0.80 7.04
C PRO A 303 -6.42 1.72 7.53
N ILE A 304 -6.53 3.01 7.20
CA ILE A 304 -5.68 4.08 7.76
C ILE A 304 -6.53 5.24 8.22
N LEU A 305 -6.01 6.00 9.17
CA LEU A 305 -6.61 7.23 9.67
C LEU A 305 -6.70 8.27 8.56
N ASP A 306 -7.91 8.71 8.25
CA ASP A 306 -8.14 9.78 7.29
C ASP A 306 -7.87 11.17 7.89
N ALA A 307 -7.76 12.15 7.01
CA ALA A 307 -7.75 13.56 7.41
C ALA A 307 -8.96 13.89 8.30
N GLU A 308 -8.82 14.88 9.17
CA GLU A 308 -9.95 15.46 9.94
C GLU A 308 -11.09 15.69 8.98
N GLY A 309 -12.25 15.08 9.30
CA GLY A 309 -13.42 14.97 8.44
C GLY A 309 -13.55 16.21 7.59
N GLY A 310 -12.98 16.13 6.38
CA GLY A 310 -12.74 17.29 5.55
C GLY A 310 -14.12 17.78 5.19
N SER A 311 -14.56 18.84 5.89
CA SER A 311 -15.88 19.46 5.85
C SER A 311 -16.76 18.75 4.84
N THR A 312 -17.60 17.81 5.31
CA THR A 312 -18.71 17.30 4.50
C THR A 312 -19.27 18.52 3.82
N LEU A 313 -19.12 18.58 2.48
CA LEU A 313 -19.35 19.79 1.71
C LEU A 313 -20.66 20.33 2.24
N SER A 314 -20.63 21.54 2.81
CA SER A 314 -21.79 22.10 3.52
C SER A 314 -23.03 21.79 2.69
N PRO A 315 -24.17 21.40 3.28
CA PRO A 315 -25.36 21.07 2.51
C PRO A 315 -25.65 22.10 1.40
N ALA A 316 -25.27 23.36 1.63
CA ALA A 316 -25.23 24.43 0.63
C ALA A 316 -24.28 24.15 -0.57
N THR A 317 -23.00 23.82 -0.33
CA THR A 317 -22.03 23.48 -1.38
C THR A 317 -22.46 22.23 -2.17
N THR A 318 -22.97 21.21 -1.47
CA THR A 318 -23.52 20.02 -2.13
C THR A 318 -24.72 20.37 -3.02
N ALA A 319 -25.64 21.21 -2.52
CA ALA A 319 -26.77 21.69 -3.31
C ALA A 319 -26.34 22.51 -4.53
N VAL A 320 -25.31 23.36 -4.40
CA VAL A 320 -24.75 24.14 -5.51
C VAL A 320 -24.16 23.22 -6.58
N ILE A 321 -23.40 22.19 -6.20
CA ILE A 321 -22.82 21.24 -7.17
C ILE A 321 -23.93 20.50 -7.92
N VAL A 322 -24.96 20.02 -7.21
CA VAL A 322 -26.09 19.33 -7.84
C VAL A 322 -26.85 20.28 -8.78
N LEU A 323 -27.19 21.49 -8.34
CA LEU A 323 -27.90 22.47 -9.17
C LEU A 323 -27.09 22.87 -10.41
N CYS A 324 -25.79 23.13 -10.26
CA CYS A 324 -24.90 23.44 -11.38
C CYS A 324 -24.79 22.26 -12.36
N SER A 325 -24.73 21.02 -11.87
CA SER A 325 -24.67 19.84 -12.73
C SER A 325 -25.96 19.64 -13.53
N VAL A 326 -27.13 19.82 -12.91
CA VAL A 326 -28.44 19.72 -13.57
C VAL A 326 -28.59 20.84 -14.60
N PHE A 327 -28.22 22.07 -14.25
CA PHE A 327 -28.25 23.18 -15.19
C PHE A 327 -27.28 22.98 -16.35
N GLY A 328 -26.06 22.52 -16.09
CA GLY A 328 -25.08 22.17 -17.12
C GLY A 328 -25.58 21.07 -18.05
N ALA A 329 -26.22 20.02 -17.53
CA ALA A 329 -26.83 18.97 -18.33
C ALA A 329 -28.00 19.49 -19.18
N LEU A 330 -28.85 20.37 -18.64
CA LEU A 330 -29.94 21.00 -19.39
C LEU A 330 -29.43 21.89 -20.51
N VAL A 331 -28.45 22.76 -20.24
CA VAL A 331 -27.83 23.60 -21.28
C VAL A 331 -27.15 22.74 -22.35
N CYS A 332 -26.41 21.71 -21.93
CA CYS A 332 -25.79 20.77 -22.85
C CYS A 332 -26.84 20.04 -23.71
N CYS A 333 -27.93 19.57 -23.12
CA CYS A 333 -29.03 18.93 -23.84
C CYS A 333 -29.70 19.89 -24.83
N CYS A 334 -30.00 21.12 -24.40
CA CYS A 334 -30.60 22.17 -25.22
C CYS A 334 -29.70 22.59 -26.38
N CYS A 335 -28.38 22.59 -26.23
CA CYS A 335 -27.44 22.95 -27.31
C CYS A 335 -27.10 21.78 -28.24
N CYS A 336 -26.90 20.58 -27.68
CA CYS A 336 -26.45 19.41 -28.43
C CYS A 336 -27.56 18.75 -29.26
N VAL A 337 -28.80 18.74 -28.77
CA VAL A 337 -29.93 18.10 -29.49
C VAL A 337 -30.26 18.81 -30.82
N PRO A 338 -30.35 20.14 -30.90
CA PRO A 338 -30.56 20.84 -32.17
C PRO A 338 -29.39 20.66 -33.13
N CYS A 339 -28.15 20.72 -32.65
CA CYS A 339 -26.96 20.49 -33.46
C CYS A 339 -26.94 19.06 -34.03
N ALA A 340 -27.23 18.05 -33.22
CA ALA A 340 -27.33 16.66 -33.67
C ALA A 340 -28.47 16.46 -34.69
N ARG A 341 -29.61 17.14 -34.50
CA ARG A 341 -30.72 17.13 -35.47
C ARG A 341 -30.31 17.77 -36.81
N LYS A 342 -29.62 18.91 -36.78
CA LYS A 342 -29.13 19.60 -37.99
C LYS A 342 -28.12 18.76 -38.77
N ILE A 343 -27.20 18.08 -38.07
CA ILE A 343 -26.23 17.15 -38.69
C ILE A 343 -26.94 15.94 -39.30
N LYS A 344 -27.94 15.37 -38.60
CA LYS A 344 -28.73 14.26 -39.18
C LYS A 344 -29.53 14.70 -40.41
N GLN A 345 -30.07 15.92 -40.41
CA GLN A 345 -30.79 16.48 -41.55
C GLN A 345 -29.87 16.69 -42.76
N SER A 346 -28.68 17.29 -42.57
CA SER A 346 -27.72 17.46 -43.67
C SER A 346 -27.24 16.11 -44.24
N ARG A 347 -27.07 15.09 -43.39
CA ARG A 347 -26.75 13.73 -43.84
C ARG A 347 -27.88 13.08 -44.64
N ARG A 348 -29.14 13.38 -44.35
CA ARG A 348 -30.30 12.91 -45.15
C ARG A 348 -30.31 13.60 -46.52
N GLU A 349 -30.11 14.91 -46.55
CA GLU A 349 -30.03 15.69 -47.80
C GLU A 349 -28.84 15.26 -48.68
N ALA A 350 -27.68 15.00 -48.09
CA ALA A 350 -26.51 14.50 -48.82
C ALA A 350 -26.73 13.08 -49.41
N ARG A 351 -27.49 12.21 -48.71
CA ARG A 351 -27.86 10.89 -49.24
C ARG A 351 -28.84 10.98 -50.40
N GLU A 352 -29.80 11.91 -50.35
CA GLU A 352 -30.71 12.14 -51.47
C GLU A 352 -29.98 12.72 -52.70
N ARG A 353 -29.07 13.70 -52.53
CA ARG A 353 -28.27 14.25 -53.64
C ARG A 353 -27.48 13.17 -54.39
N ARG A 354 -26.89 12.21 -53.66
CA ARG A 354 -26.16 11.08 -54.28
C ARG A 354 -27.06 10.21 -55.16
N LYS A 355 -28.32 10.00 -54.78
CA LYS A 355 -29.29 9.25 -55.61
C LYS A 355 -29.67 9.99 -56.90
N TYR A 356 -29.62 11.32 -56.91
CA TYR A 356 -29.90 12.12 -58.10
C TYR A 356 -28.68 12.20 -59.03
N GLU A 357 -27.46 12.31 -58.49
CA GLU A 357 -26.22 12.24 -59.30
C GLU A 357 -26.06 10.89 -60.01
N GLU A 358 -26.43 9.78 -59.36
CA GLU A 358 -26.39 8.45 -59.98
C GLU A 358 -27.36 8.31 -61.17
N LYS A 359 -28.39 9.14 -61.24
CA LYS A 359 -29.37 9.14 -62.34
C LYS A 359 -29.07 10.14 -63.45
N LEU A 360 -28.06 11.02 -63.29
CA LEU A 360 -27.68 11.93 -64.36
C LEU A 360 -26.85 11.14 -65.38
N PRO A 361 -27.31 10.99 -66.63
CA PRO A 361 -26.54 10.27 -67.64
C PRO A 361 -25.22 11.02 -67.85
N THR A 362 -24.12 10.37 -67.47
CA THR A 362 -22.76 10.80 -67.76
C THR A 362 -22.66 10.98 -69.26
N ALA A 363 -22.84 12.21 -69.74
CA ALA A 363 -22.57 12.59 -71.11
C ALA A 363 -21.07 12.36 -71.32
N THR A 364 -20.76 11.25 -71.97
CA THR A 364 -19.44 10.85 -72.41
C THR A 364 -18.91 11.88 -73.41
N MET A 365 -18.21 12.90 -72.91
CA MET A 365 -17.34 13.73 -73.75
C MET A 365 -16.13 12.88 -74.16
N SER A 366 -16.28 12.23 -75.31
CA SER A 366 -15.19 11.63 -76.08
C SER A 366 -14.36 12.73 -76.71
N MET A 367 -13.10 12.86 -76.29
CA MET A 367 -12.00 13.36 -77.14
C MET A 367 -10.78 12.48 -76.84
N ILE A 368 -10.50 11.51 -77.71
CA ILE A 368 -9.53 11.56 -78.82
C ILE A 368 -8.07 11.60 -78.34
N GLY A 369 -7.40 10.45 -78.50
CA GLY A 369 -6.07 10.35 -79.12
C GLY A 369 -4.82 10.43 -78.23
N THR A 370 -4.27 9.23 -77.89
CA THR A 370 -2.86 8.74 -78.02
C THR A 370 -1.65 9.64 -77.60
N PRO A 371 -0.42 9.13 -77.34
CA PRO A 371 0.11 7.77 -77.53
C PRO A 371 0.91 7.18 -76.34
N SER A 372 1.23 5.89 -76.51
CA SER A 372 2.13 5.06 -75.73
C SER A 372 3.56 5.60 -75.62
N ILE A 373 4.16 5.51 -74.43
CA ILE A 373 5.62 5.48 -74.26
C ILE A 373 5.99 4.19 -73.51
N VAL A 374 6.77 3.38 -74.21
CA VAL A 374 7.48 2.19 -73.75
C VAL A 374 8.71 2.63 -72.96
N ILE A 375 8.89 2.17 -71.74
CA ILE A 375 10.22 2.12 -71.09
C ILE A 375 10.41 0.74 -70.47
N SER A 376 11.26 -0.05 -71.15
CA SER A 376 11.96 -1.21 -70.62
C SER A 376 13.14 -0.75 -69.77
N SER A 377 13.40 -1.42 -68.63
CA SER A 377 14.77 -1.64 -68.16
C SER A 377 14.84 -2.73 -67.08
N SER A 378 15.29 -3.90 -67.54
CA SER A 378 16.18 -4.89 -66.92
C SER A 378 16.64 -4.76 -65.45
N LEU A 379 16.55 -5.92 -64.77
CA LEU A 379 17.33 -6.42 -63.64
C LEU A 379 18.86 -6.16 -63.75
N PRO A 380 19.60 -6.23 -62.63
CA PRO A 380 20.28 -7.50 -62.36
C PRO A 380 20.25 -7.95 -60.89
N ALA A 381 20.30 -9.27 -60.74
CA ALA A 381 20.47 -9.99 -59.50
C ALA A 381 21.81 -9.68 -58.80
N LYS A 382 21.81 -9.69 -57.45
CA LYS A 382 23.01 -10.01 -56.66
C LYS A 382 22.64 -10.90 -55.47
N ASN A 383 23.20 -12.09 -55.56
CA ASN A 383 23.34 -13.11 -54.53
C ASN A 383 24.36 -12.60 -53.47
N GLY A 384 24.09 -12.83 -52.17
CA GLY A 384 24.98 -12.35 -51.12
C GLY A 384 24.52 -12.71 -49.71
N SER A 385 24.87 -13.92 -49.29
CA SER A 385 24.88 -14.39 -47.90
C SER A 385 25.73 -13.46 -47.02
N HIS A 386 25.15 -12.87 -45.97
CA HIS A 386 25.92 -12.43 -44.80
C HIS A 386 25.14 -12.66 -43.50
N LYS A 387 25.78 -13.48 -42.65
CA LYS A 387 25.48 -13.69 -41.23
C LYS A 387 25.53 -12.35 -40.48
N ALA A 388 24.54 -12.09 -39.62
CA ALA A 388 24.60 -11.00 -38.65
C ALA A 388 25.57 -11.38 -37.51
N PRO A 389 26.51 -10.50 -37.11
CA PRO A 389 27.38 -10.74 -35.97
C PRO A 389 26.76 -10.21 -34.66
N ILE A 390 27.06 -10.97 -33.60
CA ILE A 390 26.92 -10.64 -32.19
C ILE A 390 27.77 -9.39 -31.90
N SER A 391 27.17 -8.31 -31.42
CA SER A 391 27.91 -7.16 -30.88
C SER A 391 28.13 -7.34 -29.38
N ALA A 392 29.34 -7.80 -29.04
CA ALA A 392 29.92 -7.73 -27.71
C ALA A 392 30.33 -6.27 -27.42
N TRP A 393 29.99 -5.77 -26.22
CA TRP A 393 30.65 -4.60 -25.63
C TRP A 393 31.61 -5.08 -24.55
N ARG A 394 32.92 -4.93 -24.79
CA ARG A 394 33.97 -5.10 -23.78
C ARG A 394 34.98 -3.95 -23.86
N THR A 395 35.03 -3.20 -22.76
CA THR A 395 36.21 -2.67 -22.03
C THR A 395 37.40 -2.03 -22.76
N HIS A 396 37.66 -0.77 -22.41
CA HIS A 396 38.97 -0.22 -22.04
C HIS A 396 38.75 0.76 -20.86
N GLY A 397 39.58 0.89 -19.84
CA GLY A 397 40.98 0.48 -19.75
C GLY A 397 41.47 0.26 -18.31
N ALA A 398 42.64 -0.38 -18.27
CA ALA A 398 43.46 -0.64 -17.11
C ALA A 398 44.45 0.51 -16.90
N CYS A 399 44.69 0.89 -15.64
CA CYS A 399 45.94 1.51 -15.22
C CYS A 399 46.72 0.49 -14.39
N LYS A 400 48.01 0.41 -14.72
CA LYS A 400 49.00 -0.54 -14.23
C LYS A 400 49.43 -0.23 -12.79
N SER A 401 49.78 -1.33 -12.15
CA SER A 401 50.55 -1.53 -10.92
C SER A 401 51.91 -0.85 -10.90
N ASP A 402 52.33 -0.42 -9.71
CA ASP A 402 53.70 -0.57 -9.22
C ASP A 402 53.66 -1.30 -7.88
N GLY A 403 54.45 -2.37 -7.79
CA GLY A 403 54.70 -3.12 -6.58
C GLY A 403 56.03 -2.69 -5.95
N SER A 404 56.11 -2.84 -4.63
CA SER A 404 57.39 -2.90 -3.92
C SER A 404 57.25 -3.85 -2.75
N ASP A 405 58.15 -4.84 -2.76
CA ASP A 405 58.26 -5.98 -1.88
C ASP A 405 58.85 -5.66 -0.50
N SER A 406 58.43 -6.49 0.48
CA SER A 406 59.20 -7.08 1.57
C SER A 406 60.05 -6.20 2.52
N SER A 407 59.79 -6.29 3.84
CA SER A 407 60.66 -6.98 4.84
C SER A 407 60.44 -6.50 6.29
N ARG A 408 60.24 -7.47 7.20
CA ARG A 408 60.75 -7.59 8.59
C ARG A 408 60.93 -6.35 9.49
N LEU A 409 60.36 -6.40 10.70
CA LEU A 409 60.95 -6.15 12.04
C LEU A 409 59.82 -6.24 13.09
N SER A 410 59.73 -7.30 13.89
CA SER A 410 60.32 -7.50 15.23
C SER A 410 59.78 -6.59 16.35
N TYR A 411 59.10 -7.24 17.31
CA TYR A 411 58.89 -6.96 18.73
C TYR A 411 59.28 -5.58 19.30
N ALA A 412 58.29 -4.93 19.94
CA ALA A 412 58.50 -4.30 21.25
C ALA A 412 57.17 -4.25 22.04
N SER A 413 57.21 -4.88 23.21
CA SER A 413 56.20 -4.82 24.27
C SER A 413 56.32 -3.48 25.01
N ILE A 414 55.24 -2.71 25.12
CA ILE A 414 55.10 -1.64 26.12
C ILE A 414 53.64 -1.58 26.59
N THR A 415 53.41 -1.98 27.84
CA THR A 415 52.27 -1.56 28.66
C THR A 415 52.78 -0.53 29.70
N PRO A 416 51.92 0.08 30.53
CA PRO A 416 51.22 1.32 30.26
C PRO A 416 51.65 2.44 31.24
N ARG A 417 51.26 3.70 30.97
CA ARG A 417 51.25 4.72 32.02
C ARG A 417 50.05 5.66 31.90
N PRO A 418 49.33 5.93 33.00
CA PRO A 418 48.12 6.74 33.00
C PRO A 418 48.46 8.20 33.23
N GLU A 419 47.72 9.11 32.61
CA GLU A 419 47.54 10.44 33.18
C GLU A 419 46.16 11.01 32.85
N SER A 420 45.54 11.41 33.94
CA SER A 420 44.30 12.16 34.13
C SER A 420 44.23 13.46 33.33
N ALA A 421 43.03 13.83 32.89
CA ALA A 421 42.34 15.05 33.34
C ALA A 421 41.14 15.46 32.44
N ILE A 422 40.00 15.71 33.10
CA ILE A 422 39.02 16.79 32.83
C ILE A 422 38.08 16.64 31.61
N LEU A 423 36.79 16.34 31.86
CA LEU A 423 35.72 17.36 31.86
C LEU A 423 34.38 16.77 32.34
N LYS A 424 33.89 17.29 33.47
CA LYS A 424 32.51 17.13 33.94
C LYS A 424 31.59 18.01 33.11
N SER A 425 30.57 17.44 32.47
CA SER A 425 29.33 18.17 32.19
C SER A 425 28.15 17.26 32.53
N GLY A 426 27.42 17.63 33.57
CA GLY A 426 26.25 16.90 34.04
C GLY A 426 25.04 17.13 33.14
N ARG A 427 24.28 16.06 32.93
CA ARG A 427 22.83 16.09 32.80
C ARG A 427 22.28 14.90 33.57
N GLU A 428 21.70 15.22 34.72
CA GLU A 428 20.98 14.28 35.56
C GLU A 428 19.68 13.88 34.87
N SER A 429 19.57 12.60 34.52
CA SER A 429 18.30 11.95 34.20
C SER A 429 17.68 11.47 35.51
N PHE A 430 16.64 12.17 35.95
CA PHE A 430 15.73 11.75 37.01
C PHE A 430 14.88 10.57 36.52
N TYR A 431 15.17 9.36 37.01
CA TYR A 431 14.15 8.36 37.25
C TYR A 431 14.31 7.86 38.68
N SER A 432 13.41 8.33 39.55
CA SER A 432 13.29 7.92 40.93
C SER A 432 12.57 6.58 40.98
N SER A 433 13.30 5.53 41.33
CA SER A 433 12.77 4.24 41.75
C SER A 433 12.15 4.38 43.13
N ARG A 434 10.81 4.45 43.22
CA ARG A 434 10.09 4.27 44.49
C ARG A 434 9.95 2.78 44.80
N THR A 435 10.72 2.35 45.78
CA THR A 435 10.59 1.11 46.53
C THR A 435 9.24 1.09 47.26
N LEU A 436 8.35 0.15 46.94
CA LEU A 436 7.20 -0.15 47.77
C LEU A 436 7.58 -1.22 48.80
N VAL A 437 7.54 -0.80 50.06
CA VAL A 437 7.56 -1.63 51.25
C VAL A 437 6.28 -2.47 51.27
N SER A 438 6.41 -3.79 51.21
CA SER A 438 5.30 -4.72 51.40
C SER A 438 5.11 -4.97 52.90
N GLU A 439 4.05 -4.40 53.46
CA GLU A 439 3.57 -4.75 54.80
C GLU A 439 2.89 -6.12 54.82
N ARG A 440 2.91 -6.68 56.03
CA ARG A 440 2.71 -8.07 56.42
C ARG A 440 1.36 -8.21 57.10
N ALA A 441 0.49 -9.08 56.60
CA ALA A 441 -0.62 -9.73 57.31
C ALA A 441 -0.94 -11.01 56.51
N GLY A 442 -0.99 -12.24 57.01
CA GLY A 442 -1.27 -12.75 58.35
C GLY A 442 -2.54 -13.60 58.28
N SER A 443 -2.45 -14.92 58.01
CA SER A 443 -3.46 -15.95 58.36
C SER A 443 -3.11 -17.36 57.81
N PRO A 444 -3.72 -18.45 58.34
CA PRO A 444 -2.96 -19.57 58.88
C PRO A 444 -3.04 -20.89 58.08
N GLU A 445 -2.29 -21.87 58.60
CA GLU A 445 -2.03 -23.25 58.18
C GLU A 445 -3.17 -24.05 57.51
N PRO A 446 -2.79 -25.13 56.81
CA PRO A 446 -3.05 -26.44 57.42
C PRO A 446 -1.89 -27.45 57.33
N GLY A 447 -1.61 -28.09 58.47
CA GLY A 447 -1.80 -29.54 58.63
C GLY A 447 -0.88 -30.48 57.84
N VAL A 448 0.13 -30.98 58.54
CA VAL A 448 1.00 -32.10 58.15
C VAL A 448 0.29 -33.46 58.28
N SER A 449 0.36 -34.28 57.23
CA SER A 449 0.49 -35.74 57.27
C SER A 449 1.08 -36.15 55.91
N GLY A 450 2.25 -36.77 55.77
CA GLY A 450 2.82 -37.84 56.60
C GLY A 450 2.40 -39.19 56.03
N VAL A 451 3.37 -40.11 55.90
CA VAL A 451 3.31 -41.53 55.44
C VAL A 451 3.83 -41.72 54.01
N LEU A 452 5.12 -42.03 53.79
CA LEU A 452 5.91 -43.28 53.96
C LEU A 452 5.77 -44.34 52.83
N TYR A 453 6.90 -44.55 52.14
CA TYR A 453 7.51 -45.78 51.54
C TYR A 453 6.64 -46.75 50.72
N TYR A 454 7.11 -47.29 49.58
CA TYR A 454 8.19 -48.28 49.48
C TYR A 454 8.58 -48.55 48.01
N LYS A 455 9.89 -48.83 47.85
CA LYS A 455 10.61 -49.58 46.79
C LYS A 455 10.44 -49.20 45.32
#